data_AF-A0A2U2BYE1-F1
#
_entry.id   AF-A0A2U2BYE1-F1
#
_cell.length_a   1.000
_cell.length_b   1.000
_cell.length_c   1.000
_cell.angle_alpha   90.00
_cell.angle_beta   90.00
_cell.angle_gamma   90.00
#
_symmetry.space_group_name_H-M   'P 1'
#
loop_
_entity.id
_entity.type
_entity.pdbx_description
1 polymer ?
#
loop_
_entity_poly.entity_id
_entity_poly.type
_entity_poly.pdbx_seq_one_letter_code
_entity_poly.pdbx_strand_id
1 'polypeptide(L)'
;MIRLFEKITKIDQEAQNQKLRLFAKVDITTKLKILTTQKQIFYKLKSAHSDVDNTILTLSSLILAVDSVVKKLDDVNLNAIKLRGKNNKAKIKRQKVLGYWAIVRILRLEQNMSFRDIATYFKKYHKLQISYSTVYEIWNQLEKKGNKNNEKSNF
;
A
#
# COMPACT_ATOMS: atom_id res chain seq x y z
N MET A 1 -7.33 -28.81 9.00
CA MET A 1 -7.72 -27.56 8.31
C MET A 1 -6.62 -27.02 7.39
N ILE A 2 -5.42 -26.69 7.88
CA ILE A 2 -4.32 -26.10 7.07
C ILE A 2 -3.87 -27.01 5.91
N ARG A 3 -3.69 -28.32 6.16
CA ARG A 3 -3.28 -29.31 5.14
C ARG A 3 -4.28 -29.53 3.98
N LEU A 4 -5.56 -29.19 4.18
CA LEU A 4 -6.59 -29.34 3.14
C LEU A 4 -6.52 -28.16 2.15
N PHE A 5 -6.33 -26.94 2.69
CA PHE A 5 -6.07 -25.74 1.90
C PHE A 5 -4.80 -25.87 1.06
N GLU A 6 -3.71 -26.36 1.65
CA GLU A 6 -2.45 -26.61 0.92
C GLU A 6 -2.60 -27.70 -0.13
N LYS A 7 -3.38 -28.76 0.13
CA LYS A 7 -3.68 -29.76 -0.90
C LYS A 7 -4.48 -29.20 -2.07
N ILE A 8 -5.49 -28.36 -1.79
CA ILE A 8 -6.39 -27.80 -2.80
C ILE A 8 -5.70 -26.69 -3.61
N THR A 9 -4.97 -25.80 -2.94
CA THR A 9 -4.34 -24.65 -3.60
C THR A 9 -2.90 -24.92 -4.03
N LYS A 10 -2.21 -25.91 -3.43
CA LYS A 10 -0.76 -26.12 -3.55
C LYS A 10 0.07 -24.89 -3.19
N ILE A 11 -0.49 -23.98 -2.37
CA ILE A 11 0.12 -22.71 -1.99
C ILE A 11 0.23 -22.64 -0.47
N ASP A 12 1.45 -22.39 0.01
CA ASP A 12 1.75 -22.17 1.44
C ASP A 12 1.11 -20.89 1.98
N GLN A 13 0.85 -20.84 3.29
CA GLN A 13 0.19 -19.74 3.98
C GLN A 13 0.86 -18.38 3.73
N GLU A 14 2.19 -18.33 3.63
CA GLU A 14 2.90 -17.09 3.32
C GLU A 14 2.57 -16.61 1.91
N ALA A 15 2.62 -17.51 0.93
CA ALA A 15 2.30 -17.20 -0.45
C ALA A 15 0.82 -16.79 -0.62
N GLN A 16 -0.12 -17.40 0.12
CA GLN A 16 -1.53 -16.97 0.15
C GLN A 16 -1.66 -15.51 0.61
N ASN A 17 -0.99 -15.15 1.71
CA ASN A 17 -1.00 -13.79 2.23
C ASN A 17 -0.39 -12.77 1.24
N GLN A 18 0.64 -13.17 0.49
CA GLN A 18 1.20 -12.32 -0.57
C GLN A 18 0.18 -12.07 -1.70
N LYS A 19 -0.58 -13.09 -2.11
CA LYS A 19 -1.64 -12.95 -3.13
C LYS A 19 -2.77 -12.04 -2.63
N LEU A 20 -3.21 -12.17 -1.39
CA LEU A 20 -4.21 -11.27 -0.81
C LEU A 20 -3.72 -9.81 -0.73
N ARG A 21 -2.45 -9.60 -0.40
CA ARG A 21 -1.83 -8.26 -0.45
C ARG A 21 -1.74 -7.71 -1.87
N LEU A 22 -1.56 -8.55 -2.88
CA LEU A 22 -1.62 -8.16 -4.30
C LEU A 22 -3.04 -7.76 -4.69
N PHE A 23 -4.04 -8.55 -4.29
CA PHE A 23 -5.46 -8.24 -4.52
C PHE A 23 -5.86 -6.87 -3.96
N ALA A 24 -5.34 -6.48 -2.79
CA ALA A 24 -5.58 -5.17 -2.22
C ALA A 24 -5.02 -4.00 -3.07
N LYS A 25 -3.96 -4.25 -3.85
CA LYS A 25 -3.22 -3.23 -4.61
C LYS A 25 -3.63 -3.10 -6.07
N VAL A 26 -4.31 -4.09 -6.63
CA VAL A 26 -4.81 -4.03 -8.01
C VAL A 26 -5.96 -3.02 -8.13
N ASP A 27 -6.14 -2.49 -9.33
CA ASP A 27 -7.21 -1.54 -9.65
C ASP A 27 -8.58 -2.24 -9.71
N ILE A 28 -9.65 -1.44 -9.72
CA ILE A 28 -11.03 -1.94 -9.71
C ILE A 28 -11.31 -2.90 -10.88
N THR A 29 -10.78 -2.60 -12.08
CA THR A 29 -11.08 -3.41 -13.27
C THR A 29 -10.47 -4.80 -13.16
N THR A 30 -9.24 -4.88 -12.64
CA THR A 30 -8.57 -6.15 -12.35
C THR A 30 -9.24 -6.90 -11.21
N LYS A 31 -9.74 -6.22 -10.16
CA LYS A 31 -10.53 -6.86 -9.09
C LYS A 31 -11.78 -7.53 -9.64
N LEU A 32 -12.51 -6.87 -10.55
CA LEU A 32 -13.70 -7.45 -11.17
C LEU A 32 -13.35 -8.69 -12.01
N LYS A 33 -12.26 -8.65 -12.78
CA LYS A 33 -11.76 -9.83 -13.52
C LYS A 33 -11.43 -10.99 -12.58
N ILE A 34 -10.73 -10.71 -11.46
CA ILE A 34 -10.42 -11.71 -10.44
C ILE A 34 -11.69 -12.33 -9.86
N LEU A 35 -12.71 -11.53 -9.55
CA LEU A 35 -13.98 -12.04 -9.00
C LEU A 35 -14.74 -12.90 -10.01
N THR A 36 -14.72 -12.54 -11.29
CA THR A 36 -15.32 -13.38 -12.35
C THR A 36 -14.60 -14.71 -12.47
N THR A 37 -13.26 -14.71 -12.47
CA THR A 37 -12.45 -15.93 -12.48
C THR A 37 -12.64 -16.75 -11.20
N GLN A 38 -12.80 -16.10 -10.05
CA GLN A 38 -13.06 -16.75 -8.77
C GLN A 38 -14.37 -17.54 -8.80
N LYS A 39 -15.46 -16.98 -9.33
CA LYS A 39 -16.73 -17.71 -9.48
C LYS A 39 -16.56 -18.98 -10.31
N GLN A 40 -15.86 -18.89 -11.45
CA GLN A 40 -15.61 -20.05 -12.31
C GLN A 40 -14.79 -21.13 -11.60
N ILE A 41 -13.75 -20.74 -10.86
CA ILE A 41 -12.91 -21.68 -10.10
C ILE A 41 -13.72 -22.28 -8.93
N PHE A 42 -14.54 -21.49 -8.26
CA PHE A 42 -15.38 -21.96 -7.15
C PHE A 42 -16.31 -23.09 -7.59
N TYR A 43 -17.02 -22.95 -8.72
CA TYR A 43 -17.87 -24.03 -9.21
C TYR A 43 -17.09 -25.30 -9.56
N LYS A 44 -15.91 -25.16 -10.19
CA LYS A 44 -15.02 -26.31 -10.48
C LYS A 44 -14.53 -27.02 -9.21
N LEU A 45 -14.19 -26.24 -8.17
CA LEU A 45 -13.76 -26.79 -6.89
C LEU A 45 -14.93 -27.45 -6.15
N LYS A 46 -16.12 -26.85 -6.20
CA LYS A 46 -17.33 -27.41 -5.59
C LYS A 46 -17.74 -28.74 -6.23
N SER A 47 -17.58 -28.89 -7.55
CA SER A 47 -17.82 -30.18 -8.22
C SER A 47 -16.78 -31.24 -7.89
N ALA A 48 -15.52 -30.86 -7.63
CA ALA A 48 -14.44 -31.79 -7.33
C ALA A 48 -14.36 -32.17 -5.84
N HIS A 49 -14.84 -31.30 -4.96
CA HIS A 49 -14.71 -31.41 -3.51
C HIS A 49 -16.02 -31.02 -2.83
N SER A 50 -17.09 -31.79 -3.06
CA SER A 50 -18.41 -31.57 -2.45
C SER A 50 -18.43 -31.75 -0.93
N ASP A 51 -17.44 -32.45 -0.39
CA ASP A 51 -17.28 -32.79 1.03
C ASP A 51 -16.51 -31.72 1.83
N VAL A 52 -16.15 -30.60 1.20
CA VAL A 52 -15.39 -29.52 1.82
C VAL A 52 -16.28 -28.30 2.06
N ASP A 53 -16.10 -27.67 3.21
CA ASP A 53 -16.82 -26.45 3.59
C ASP A 53 -16.74 -25.36 2.49
N ASN A 54 -17.89 -24.81 2.14
CA ASN A 54 -18.01 -23.74 1.15
C ASN A 54 -17.14 -22.51 1.49
N THR A 55 -16.91 -22.21 2.77
CA THR A 55 -16.03 -21.11 3.19
C THR A 55 -14.58 -21.35 2.78
N ILE A 56 -14.11 -22.59 2.92
CA ILE A 56 -12.77 -23.03 2.52
C ILE A 56 -12.59 -22.96 1.00
N LEU A 57 -13.60 -23.41 0.26
CA LEU A 57 -13.61 -23.35 -1.20
C LEU A 57 -13.65 -21.91 -1.72
N THR A 58 -14.38 -21.02 -1.04
CA THR A 58 -14.46 -19.59 -1.40
C THR A 58 -13.11 -18.91 -1.25
N LEU A 59 -12.42 -19.13 -0.12
CA LEU A 59 -11.08 -18.55 0.09
C LEU A 59 -10.06 -19.15 -0.89
N SER A 60 -10.10 -20.47 -1.10
CA SER A 60 -9.19 -21.17 -2.03
C SER A 60 -9.35 -20.70 -3.47
N SER A 61 -10.60 -20.57 -3.94
CA SER A 61 -10.91 -20.08 -5.28
C SER A 61 -10.48 -18.63 -5.49
N LEU A 62 -10.59 -17.78 -4.48
CA LEU A 62 -10.11 -16.40 -4.55
C LEU A 62 -8.58 -16.34 -4.72
N ILE A 63 -7.83 -17.12 -3.94
CA ILE A 63 -6.37 -17.15 -4.02
C ILE A 63 -5.91 -17.64 -5.40
N LEU A 64 -6.52 -18.71 -5.91
CA LEU A 64 -6.21 -19.25 -7.23
C LEU A 64 -6.59 -18.29 -8.37
N ALA A 65 -7.71 -17.57 -8.23
CA ALA A 65 -8.11 -16.55 -9.20
C ALA A 65 -7.11 -15.39 -9.25
N VAL A 66 -6.64 -14.93 -8.09
CA VAL A 66 -5.59 -13.91 -8.01
C VAL A 66 -4.32 -14.42 -8.69
N ASP A 67 -3.89 -15.65 -8.41
CA ASP A 67 -2.68 -16.21 -9.04
C ASP A 67 -2.84 -16.35 -10.57
N SER A 68 -3.99 -16.81 -11.04
CA SER A 68 -4.28 -16.96 -12.47
C SER A 68 -4.28 -15.62 -13.20
N VAL A 69 -4.89 -14.59 -12.62
CA VAL A 69 -4.90 -13.25 -13.21
C VAL A 69 -3.52 -12.62 -13.15
N VAL A 70 -2.78 -12.80 -12.05
CA VAL A 70 -1.40 -12.31 -11.90
C VAL A 70 -0.47 -12.94 -12.93
N LYS A 71 -0.58 -14.25 -13.19
CA LYS A 71 0.18 -14.94 -14.23
C LYS A 71 -0.15 -14.46 -15.65
N LYS A 72 -1.35 -13.91 -15.86
CA LYS A 72 -1.78 -13.31 -17.13
C LYS A 72 -1.43 -11.83 -17.26
N LEU A 73 -0.93 -11.20 -16.20
CA LEU A 73 -0.50 -9.80 -16.24
C LEU A 73 0.99 -9.76 -16.61
N ASP A 74 1.32 -9.02 -17.67
CA ASP A 74 2.71 -8.80 -18.07
C ASP A 74 3.54 -8.14 -16.95
N ASP A 75 4.86 -8.38 -16.96
CA ASP A 75 5.81 -7.83 -15.98
C ASP A 75 5.71 -6.30 -15.83
N VAL A 76 5.36 -5.59 -16.91
CA VAL A 76 5.11 -4.15 -16.92
C VAL A 76 3.95 -3.77 -16.00
N ASN A 77 2.84 -4.50 -16.06
CA ASN A 77 1.68 -4.26 -15.21
C ASN A 77 1.97 -4.61 -13.75
N LEU A 78 2.74 -5.69 -13.51
CA LEU A 78 3.18 -6.05 -12.16
C LEU A 78 4.08 -4.98 -11.55
N ASN A 79 5.01 -4.42 -12.32
CA ASN A 79 5.87 -3.33 -11.88
C ASN A 79 5.08 -2.04 -11.63
N ALA A 80 4.08 -1.74 -12.46
CA ALA A 80 3.18 -0.61 -12.23
C ALA A 80 2.38 -0.75 -10.90
N ILE A 81 1.88 -1.95 -10.59
CA ILE A 81 1.19 -2.22 -9.31
C ILE A 81 2.15 -2.07 -8.11
N LYS A 82 3.38 -2.60 -8.22
CA LYS A 82 4.42 -2.43 -7.19
C LYS A 82 4.77 -0.96 -6.97
N LEU A 83 4.90 -0.18 -8.06
CA LEU A 83 5.19 1.25 -8.01
C LEU A 83 4.07 2.04 -7.34
N ARG A 84 2.80 1.77 -7.68
CA ARG A 84 1.62 2.38 -7.01
C ARG A 84 1.62 2.11 -5.50
N GLY A 85 1.96 0.88 -5.10
CA GLY A 85 2.12 0.52 -3.69
C GLY A 85 3.22 1.33 -2.96
N LYS A 86 4.35 1.59 -3.61
CA LYS A 86 5.44 2.43 -3.06
C LYS A 86 5.01 3.89 -2.91
N ASN A 87 4.28 4.42 -3.90
CA ASN A 87 3.77 5.79 -3.86
C ASN A 87 2.75 6.00 -2.73
N ASN A 88 1.89 5.02 -2.45
CA ASN A 88 0.99 5.09 -1.29
C ASN A 88 1.75 5.13 0.05
N LYS A 89 2.84 4.38 0.20
CA LYS A 89 3.68 4.47 1.41
C LYS A 89 4.30 5.86 1.56
N ALA A 90 4.76 6.47 0.48
CA ALA A 90 5.27 7.85 0.50
C ALA A 90 4.18 8.85 0.91
N LYS A 91 2.95 8.70 0.38
CA LYS A 91 1.79 9.52 0.76
C LYS A 91 1.46 9.41 2.25
N ILE A 92 1.47 8.20 2.81
CA ILE A 92 1.24 7.97 4.25
C ILE A 92 2.33 8.62 5.09
N LYS A 93 3.62 8.48 4.70
CA LYS A 93 4.73 9.13 5.41
C LYS A 93 4.59 10.65 5.41
N ARG A 94 4.23 11.23 4.26
CA ARG A 94 3.95 12.65 4.11
C ARG A 94 2.81 13.12 5.01
N GLN A 95 1.70 12.37 5.07
CA GLN A 95 0.59 12.68 5.98
C GLN A 95 1.01 12.64 7.46
N LYS A 96 1.85 11.67 7.85
CA LYS A 96 2.40 11.62 9.21
C LYS A 96 3.25 12.84 9.54
N VAL A 97 4.09 13.32 8.61
CA VAL A 97 4.86 14.56 8.80
C VAL A 97 3.95 15.76 8.99
N LEU A 98 2.88 15.86 8.21
CA LEU A 98 1.88 16.93 8.37
C LEU A 98 1.20 16.88 9.74
N GLY A 99 0.93 15.69 10.28
CA GLY A 99 0.43 15.53 11.65
C GLY A 99 1.39 16.05 12.73
N TYR A 100 2.70 16.02 12.47
CA TYR A 100 3.74 16.56 13.36
C TYR A 100 4.26 17.94 12.92
N TRP A 101 3.51 18.68 12.11
CA TRP A 101 4.01 19.92 11.50
C TRP A 101 4.41 20.98 12.52
N ALA A 102 3.68 21.09 13.64
CA ALA A 102 4.03 22.01 14.73
C ALA A 102 5.46 21.74 15.26
N ILE A 103 5.82 20.47 15.44
CA ILE A 103 7.15 20.05 15.89
C ILE A 103 8.20 20.41 14.84
N VAL A 104 7.92 20.20 13.55
CA VAL A 104 8.82 20.58 12.45
C VAL A 104 9.12 22.08 12.47
N ARG A 105 8.10 22.92 12.71
CA ARG A 105 8.27 24.39 12.78
C ARG A 105 9.13 24.81 13.97
N ILE A 106 8.87 24.27 15.16
CA ILE A 106 9.67 24.55 16.37
C ILE A 106 11.14 24.17 16.13
N LEU A 107 11.39 22.96 15.63
CA LEU A 107 12.76 22.49 15.36
C LEU A 107 13.47 23.36 14.32
N ARG A 108 12.74 23.89 13.34
CA ARG A 108 13.34 24.67 12.25
C ARG A 108 13.53 26.15 12.60
N LEU A 109 12.55 26.77 13.25
CA LEU A 109 12.53 28.23 13.51
C LEU A 109 13.12 28.58 14.87
N GLU A 110 12.86 27.79 15.90
CA GLU A 110 13.32 28.09 17.27
C GLU A 110 14.66 27.41 17.56
N GLN A 111 14.84 26.17 17.10
CA GLN A 111 16.07 25.40 17.33
C GLN A 111 17.07 25.47 16.15
N ASN A 112 16.74 26.20 15.07
CA ASN A 112 17.56 26.36 13.87
C ASN A 112 18.12 25.06 13.25
N MET A 113 17.46 23.92 13.48
CA MET A 113 17.95 22.62 13.02
C MET A 113 17.86 22.49 11.50
N SER A 114 18.81 21.75 10.90
CA SER A 114 18.74 21.44 9.47
C SER A 114 17.65 20.40 9.17
N PHE A 115 17.16 20.32 7.93
CA PHE A 115 16.20 19.28 7.54
C PHE A 115 16.73 17.85 7.72
N ARG A 116 18.05 17.67 7.72
CA ARG A 116 18.70 16.37 8.01
C ARG A 116 18.59 16.03 9.49
N ASP A 117 18.78 17.01 10.37
CA ASP A 117 18.67 16.84 11.81
C ASP A 117 17.22 16.60 12.21
N ILE A 118 16.27 17.33 11.60
CA ILE A 118 14.84 17.11 11.79
C ILE A 118 14.45 15.67 11.40
N ALA A 119 14.93 15.17 10.26
CA ALA A 119 14.67 13.78 9.85
C ALA A 119 15.25 12.76 10.86
N THR A 120 16.45 13.06 11.41
CA THR A 120 17.08 12.24 12.45
C THR A 120 16.30 12.28 13.76
N TYR A 121 15.78 13.45 14.14
CA TYR A 121 14.90 13.64 15.29
C TYR A 121 13.64 12.76 15.19
N PHE A 122 12.94 12.79 14.04
CA PHE A 122 11.77 11.96 13.82
C PHE A 122 12.08 10.46 13.85
N LYS A 123 13.26 10.06 13.36
CA LYS A 123 13.73 8.68 13.47
C LYS A 123 13.95 8.26 14.93
N LYS A 124 14.55 9.13 15.74
CA LYS A 124 14.93 8.85 17.14
C LYS A 124 13.73 8.89 18.09
N TYR A 125 12.91 9.93 18.04
CA TYR A 125 11.86 10.18 19.04
C TYR A 125 10.47 9.73 18.60
N HIS A 126 10.19 9.68 17.29
CA HIS A 126 8.87 9.31 16.76
C HIS A 126 8.87 7.98 15.99
N LYS A 127 9.98 7.25 15.98
CA LYS A 127 10.20 5.99 15.22
C LYS A 127 9.76 6.12 13.75
N LEU A 128 9.88 7.32 13.19
CA LEU A 128 9.33 7.69 11.90
C LEU A 128 10.47 7.92 10.90
N GLN A 129 10.72 6.92 10.04
CA GLN A 129 11.76 7.01 9.01
C GLN A 129 11.30 7.80 7.79
N ILE A 130 11.72 9.06 7.72
CA ILE A 130 11.45 10.01 6.63
C ILE A 130 12.78 10.50 6.06
N SER A 131 12.84 10.76 4.75
CA SER A 131 14.00 11.42 4.16
C SER A 131 13.95 12.93 4.39
N TYR A 132 15.10 13.56 4.56
CA TYR A 132 15.20 15.02 4.68
C TYR A 132 14.53 15.73 3.49
N SER A 133 14.57 15.13 2.29
CA SER A 133 13.92 15.67 1.09
C SER A 133 12.41 15.79 1.24
N THR A 134 11.74 14.82 1.89
CA THR A 134 10.30 14.89 2.13
C THR A 134 9.94 16.04 3.07
N VAL A 135 10.75 16.27 4.11
CA VAL A 135 10.53 17.41 5.04
C VAL A 135 10.73 18.73 4.32
N TYR A 136 11.78 18.84 3.51
CA TYR A 136 12.07 20.01 2.69
C TYR A 136 10.98 20.33 1.66
N GLU A 137 10.48 19.32 0.94
CA GLU A 137 9.38 19.48 -0.01
C GLU A 137 8.12 19.99 0.66
N ILE A 138 7.76 19.44 1.83
CA ILE A 138 6.60 19.89 2.60
C ILE A 138 6.80 21.33 3.07
N TRP A 139 7.99 21.67 3.58
CA TRP A 139 8.35 23.04 3.98
C TRP A 139 8.19 24.03 2.83
N ASN A 140 8.78 23.74 1.67
CA ASN A 140 8.63 24.60 0.50
C ASN A 140 7.16 24.73 0.06
N GLN A 141 6.37 23.67 0.17
CA GLN A 141 4.97 23.73 -0.25
C GLN A 141 4.08 24.50 0.70
N LEU A 142 4.37 24.51 2.00
CA LEU A 142 3.57 25.23 3.00
C LEU A 142 4.05 26.68 3.15
N GLU A 143 5.35 26.90 3.36
CA GLU A 143 5.91 28.22 3.69
C GLU A 143 6.15 29.08 2.45
N LYS A 144 6.70 28.54 1.34
CA LYS A 144 6.89 29.36 0.12
C LYS A 144 5.60 29.68 -0.62
N LYS A 145 4.55 28.85 -0.48
CA LYS A 145 3.22 29.17 -1.04
C LYS A 145 2.41 30.09 -0.11
N GLY A 146 2.56 29.95 1.21
CA GLY A 146 1.96 30.88 2.18
C GLY A 146 2.44 32.32 1.99
N ASN A 147 3.75 32.53 1.81
CA ASN A 147 4.31 33.87 1.63
C ASN A 147 3.87 34.56 0.32
N LYS A 148 3.73 33.81 -0.79
CA LYS A 148 3.23 34.38 -2.07
C LYS A 148 1.76 34.81 -2.04
N ASN A 149 0.95 34.25 -1.14
CA ASN A 149 -0.46 34.63 -1.02
C ASN A 149 -0.63 35.84 -0.08
N ASN A 150 0.21 35.97 0.94
CA ASN A 150 0.21 37.13 1.85
C ASN A 150 0.68 38.43 1.17
N GLU A 151 1.49 38.34 0.10
CA GLU A 151 1.88 39.49 -0.72
C GLU A 151 0.76 39.98 -1.66
N LYS A 152 -0.21 39.12 -1.99
CA LYS A 152 -1.34 39.48 -2.89
C LYS A 152 -2.57 40.01 -2.17
N SER A 153 -2.64 39.87 -0.86
CA SER A 153 -3.72 40.37 -0.01
C SER A 153 -3.47 41.79 0.54
N ASN A 154 -2.35 42.42 0.16
CA ASN A 154 -1.97 43.78 0.55
C ASN A 154 -2.06 44.79 -0.61
N PHE A 155 -2.87 44.51 -1.63
CA PHE A 155 -3.23 45.45 -2.71
C PHE A 155 -4.74 45.52 -2.87
#